data_AF-F9Z5M0-F1
#
_entry.id   AF-F9Z5M0-F1
#
_cell.length_a   1.000
_cell.length_b   1.000
_cell.length_c   1.000
_cell.angle_alpha   90.00
_cell.angle_beta   90.00
_cell.angle_gamma   90.00
#
_symmetry.space_group_name_H-M   'P 1'
#
loop_
_entity.id
_entity.type
_entity.pdbx_description
1 polymer ?
#
loop_
_entity_poly.entity_id
_entity_poly.type
_entity_poly.pdbx_seq_one_letter_code
_entity_poly.pdbx_strand_id
1 'polypeptide(L)'
;MKYLINLLFLLGAAFFLGGCSDDDDPVDTPRLEVSESSLRFGSLATEQVIQVTSSEAWKIVNIPEWLSVEPVSGQAGEYEVKVAVIENTTEVERKVRLVVQAGTENWNLPVYQLEKGVLEINEKEFIALYNHTSLKVPYRSNGTLNVTFSEGVDWITAPVTKAVTDRNLALTLTVNNSNVIREAMVYLKDTQSNLNDTLKVTQYPEPKWKLDNDKLFAKYDMTELTHSFECNIPFDVEFDEEEVSWVTLKETKNEDGQFKMVFKLEPNTGEFFNRTKLHLKNKVLGLSFPLSLSQMYKTYDGHTVIWKKPTYDDPFASVPDFPRITFNFILIGDGFTKEEIESGVYDLYCQEAMEGMESLEPFKTYSERFGFILLHAESAESGCTDYNATYGGPKEVNTRFKCSYDEFGTGMNCDYTAIQEFVKTSIEGAGLDYIPTQDVVIVMANGKRYGGVANLTKSGEGVAICPVSEEPFPNNFVQILRHEAGGHAFGKLADEYSFGGPLDASTASYLKSWQDAGMYLNVSMSSTEFPKPWQELKDRGKISDVYVGGFSCSGGVWRSSENSLMKGMDEGFNILSRYLIYLRMKNFRGEGMDFPSASLDDFLSRDKEDAE
;
A
#
# COMPACT_ATOMS: atom_id res chain seq x y z
N MET A 1 47.88 1.32 -54.26
CA MET A 1 47.10 1.25 -55.51
C MET A 1 46.51 2.65 -55.73
N LYS A 2 47.15 3.57 -56.50
CA LYS A 2 47.08 3.75 -57.98
C LYS A 2 45.61 3.96 -58.42
N TYR A 3 45.11 5.11 -58.89
CA TYR A 3 45.53 6.04 -59.97
C TYR A 3 44.70 7.38 -59.86
N LEU A 4 45.30 8.59 -59.99
CA LEU A 4 45.27 9.56 -61.14
C LEU A 4 43.93 10.35 -61.28
N ILE A 5 43.78 11.63 -61.68
CA ILE A 5 44.49 12.60 -62.56
C ILE A 5 43.86 14.02 -62.35
N ASN A 6 44.69 15.07 -62.22
CA ASN A 6 44.77 16.36 -62.98
C ASN A 6 43.49 17.13 -63.45
N LEU A 7 43.45 18.47 -63.63
CA LEU A 7 44.45 19.40 -64.19
C LEU A 7 44.02 20.90 -63.98
N LEU A 8 45.00 21.79 -63.80
CA LEU A 8 44.97 23.26 -64.05
C LEU A 8 44.88 23.58 -65.56
N PHE A 9 44.48 24.79 -65.98
CA PHE A 9 44.95 25.59 -67.16
C PHE A 9 43.94 26.76 -67.36
N LEU A 10 44.20 27.98 -67.87
CA LEU A 10 45.32 28.94 -67.98
C LEU A 10 44.74 30.19 -68.71
N LEU A 11 45.40 31.34 -68.60
CA LEU A 11 45.19 32.58 -69.38
C LEU A 11 45.14 32.39 -70.92
N GLY A 12 44.50 33.33 -71.63
CA GLY A 12 44.85 33.62 -73.03
C GLY A 12 43.84 34.49 -73.80
N ALA A 13 44.28 35.68 -74.23
CA ALA A 13 43.58 36.67 -75.06
C ALA A 13 43.78 36.46 -76.58
N ALA A 14 42.92 37.06 -77.42
CA ALA A 14 43.10 37.50 -78.84
C ALA A 14 41.78 37.30 -79.65
N PHE A 15 41.38 38.04 -80.69
CA PHE A 15 41.64 39.37 -81.28
C PHE A 15 40.70 39.53 -82.53
N PHE A 16 40.29 40.78 -82.83
CA PHE A 16 39.94 41.41 -84.13
C PHE A 16 38.74 40.98 -85.01
N LEU A 17 37.83 41.96 -85.26
CA LEU A 17 37.58 42.76 -86.49
C LEU A 17 36.14 43.35 -86.33
N GLY A 18 35.73 44.59 -86.63
CA GLY A 18 36.24 45.69 -87.44
C GLY A 18 35.02 46.28 -88.19
N GLY A 19 34.59 47.52 -87.87
CA GLY A 19 33.54 48.24 -88.60
C GLY A 19 33.27 49.63 -88.02
N CYS A 20 33.73 50.69 -88.71
CA CYS A 20 33.47 52.10 -88.42
C CYS A 20 32.25 52.62 -89.19
N SER A 21 31.44 53.46 -88.53
CA SER A 21 30.67 54.64 -89.01
C SER A 21 29.66 54.97 -87.90
N ASP A 22 29.44 56.17 -87.38
CA ASP A 22 29.88 57.53 -87.64
C ASP A 22 29.76 58.28 -86.30
N ASP A 23 30.38 59.46 -86.19
CA ASP A 23 30.18 60.41 -85.11
C ASP A 23 28.69 60.79 -84.98
N ASP A 24 28.04 60.31 -83.91
CA ASP A 24 26.89 60.97 -83.30
C ASP A 24 27.25 61.22 -81.82
N ASP A 25 26.99 62.45 -81.37
CA ASP A 25 27.18 62.91 -79.99
C ASP A 25 26.75 61.86 -78.95
N PRO A 26 27.38 61.78 -77.76
CA PRO A 26 26.98 60.81 -76.75
C PRO A 26 25.53 61.07 -76.34
N VAL A 27 24.62 60.27 -76.88
CA VAL A 27 23.25 60.16 -76.39
C VAL A 27 23.39 59.64 -74.97
N ASP A 28 23.03 60.48 -74.02
CA ASP A 28 22.91 60.15 -72.60
C ASP A 28 21.95 58.95 -72.51
N THR A 29 22.47 57.72 -72.49
CA THR A 29 21.63 56.52 -72.42
C THR A 29 20.93 56.53 -71.08
N PRO A 30 19.58 56.51 -71.05
CA PRO A 30 18.86 56.51 -69.79
C PRO A 30 19.32 55.32 -68.94
N ARG A 31 19.57 55.56 -67.65
CA ARG A 31 20.07 54.56 -66.70
C ARG A 31 19.10 54.46 -65.53
N LEU A 32 18.41 53.32 -65.40
CA LEU A 32 17.57 52.97 -64.25
C LEU A 32 18.11 51.75 -63.51
N GLU A 33 18.45 51.91 -62.23
CA GLU A 33 18.90 50.83 -61.34
C GLU A 33 18.07 50.80 -60.06
N VAL A 34 17.73 49.59 -59.60
CA VAL A 34 17.05 49.34 -58.33
C VAL A 34 17.91 48.38 -57.51
N SER A 35 18.16 48.70 -56.25
CA SER A 35 19.10 47.93 -55.40
C SER A 35 18.69 46.47 -55.18
N GLU A 36 17.39 46.17 -55.29
CA GLU A 36 16.84 44.83 -55.04
C GLU A 36 16.19 44.23 -56.29
N SER A 37 16.39 42.92 -56.47
CA SER A 37 15.77 42.17 -57.55
C SER A 37 14.39 41.59 -57.18
N SER A 38 14.07 41.50 -55.89
CA SER A 38 12.74 41.13 -55.38
C SER A 38 12.62 41.50 -53.90
N LEU A 39 11.39 41.74 -53.42
CA LEU A 39 11.09 41.93 -52.00
C LEU A 39 10.29 40.74 -51.47
N ARG A 40 10.65 40.27 -50.27
CA ARG A 40 9.94 39.17 -49.58
C ARG A 40 9.59 39.60 -48.17
N PHE A 41 8.31 39.50 -47.84
CA PHE A 41 7.71 39.89 -46.57
C PHE A 41 7.12 38.68 -45.83
N GLY A 42 7.20 38.68 -44.50
CA GLY A 42 6.40 37.78 -43.65
C GLY A 42 4.91 38.18 -43.65
N SER A 43 4.07 37.46 -42.91
CA SER A 43 2.63 37.75 -42.90
C SER A 43 2.29 39.11 -42.27
N LEU A 44 3.16 39.66 -41.43
CA LEU A 44 2.93 40.90 -40.71
C LEU A 44 3.16 42.17 -41.55
N ALA A 45 2.59 43.28 -41.09
CA ALA A 45 2.89 44.60 -41.61
C ALA A 45 4.34 44.98 -41.30
N THR A 46 5.10 45.35 -42.32
CA THR A 46 6.50 45.77 -42.20
C THR A 46 6.93 46.52 -43.45
N GLU A 47 8.16 47.00 -43.48
CA GLU A 47 8.70 47.83 -44.54
C GLU A 47 10.12 47.42 -44.90
N GLN A 48 10.47 47.59 -46.17
CA GLN A 48 11.83 47.45 -46.68
C GLN A 48 12.18 48.72 -47.46
N VAL A 49 13.45 49.11 -47.41
CA VAL A 49 13.96 50.26 -48.15
C VAL A 49 14.78 49.75 -49.32
N ILE A 50 14.51 50.27 -50.51
CA ILE A 50 15.29 50.04 -51.72
C ILE A 50 15.89 51.36 -52.20
N GLN A 51 17.03 51.31 -52.87
CA GLN A 51 17.57 52.47 -53.58
C GLN A 51 17.10 52.44 -55.03
N VAL A 52 16.60 53.56 -55.53
CA VAL A 52 16.28 53.78 -56.95
C VAL A 52 17.20 54.86 -57.48
N THR A 53 18.02 54.52 -58.45
CA THR A 53 18.93 55.45 -59.14
C THR A 53 18.47 55.61 -60.58
N SER A 54 18.18 56.83 -61.00
CA SER A 54 17.67 57.12 -62.34
C SER A 54 18.31 58.37 -62.94
N SER A 55 18.67 58.34 -64.23
CA SER A 55 19.10 59.54 -64.97
C SER A 55 17.94 60.42 -65.44
N GLU A 56 16.70 59.94 -65.33
CA GLU A 56 15.47 60.67 -65.68
C GLU A 56 14.45 60.66 -64.53
N ALA A 57 13.40 61.48 -64.64
CA ALA A 57 12.27 61.42 -63.70
C ALA A 57 11.60 60.04 -63.75
N TRP A 58 11.36 59.44 -62.59
CA TRP A 58 10.89 58.08 -62.45
C TRP A 58 9.59 57.99 -61.65
N LYS A 59 8.82 56.91 -61.85
CA LYS A 59 7.62 56.58 -61.06
C LYS A 59 7.46 55.08 -60.87
N ILE A 60 6.80 54.68 -59.78
CA ILE A 60 6.46 53.28 -59.48
C ILE A 60 4.97 53.07 -59.68
N VAL A 61 4.60 52.04 -60.45
CA VAL A 61 3.21 51.68 -60.77
C VAL A 61 2.89 50.24 -60.40
N ASN A 62 1.61 49.85 -60.52
CA ASN A 62 1.03 48.57 -60.10
C ASN A 62 1.08 48.30 -58.60
N ILE A 63 0.94 49.35 -57.78
CA ILE A 63 0.90 49.25 -56.32
C ILE A 63 -0.52 48.79 -55.90
N PRO A 64 -0.70 47.56 -55.36
CA PRO A 64 -1.98 47.07 -54.87
C PRO A 64 -2.33 47.69 -53.50
N GLU A 65 -3.58 47.58 -53.07
CA GLU A 65 -4.07 48.17 -51.79
C GLU A 65 -3.33 47.68 -50.54
N TRP A 66 -2.66 46.52 -50.61
CA TRP A 66 -1.92 45.95 -49.49
C TRP A 66 -0.45 46.41 -49.40
N LEU A 67 0.00 47.27 -50.32
CA LEU A 67 1.32 47.88 -50.36
C LEU A 67 1.21 49.41 -50.35
N SER A 68 2.15 50.07 -49.67
CA SER A 68 2.44 51.49 -49.84
C SER A 68 3.90 51.69 -50.26
N VAL A 69 4.13 52.69 -51.10
CA VAL A 69 5.45 53.04 -51.61
C VAL A 69 5.67 54.53 -51.43
N GLU A 70 6.78 54.95 -50.84
CA GLU A 70 7.09 56.36 -50.62
C GLU A 70 8.60 56.65 -50.77
N PRO A 71 9.00 57.58 -51.66
CA PRO A 71 8.17 58.30 -52.63
C PRO A 71 7.73 57.40 -53.80
N VAL A 72 6.54 57.65 -54.36
CA VAL A 72 6.02 56.93 -55.55
C VAL A 72 6.70 57.41 -56.85
N SER A 73 7.34 58.57 -56.83
CA SER A 73 8.04 59.16 -57.97
C SER A 73 9.16 60.10 -57.53
N GLY A 74 10.19 60.27 -58.36
CA GLY A 74 11.30 61.20 -58.14
C GLY A 74 11.78 61.84 -59.43
N GLN A 75 12.64 62.86 -59.32
CA GLN A 75 13.37 63.41 -60.47
C GLN A 75 14.60 62.54 -60.76
N ALA A 76 15.44 62.94 -61.72
CA ALA A 76 16.74 62.31 -61.91
C ALA A 76 17.58 62.40 -60.62
N GLY A 77 18.22 61.31 -60.23
CA GLY A 77 19.01 61.19 -59.01
C GLY A 77 18.84 59.83 -58.32
N GLU A 78 19.36 59.76 -57.09
CA GLU A 78 19.28 58.61 -56.21
C GLU A 78 18.26 58.88 -55.10
N TYR A 79 17.35 57.94 -54.88
CA TYR A 79 16.27 58.06 -53.92
C TYR A 79 16.13 56.78 -53.10
N GLU A 80 16.00 56.95 -51.78
CA GLU A 80 15.53 55.89 -50.90
C GLU A 80 14.02 55.75 -51.07
N VAL A 81 13.58 54.57 -51.47
CA VAL A 81 12.17 54.23 -51.63
C VAL A 81 11.77 53.22 -50.58
N LYS A 82 10.82 53.61 -49.75
CA LYS A 82 10.25 52.78 -48.71
C LYS A 82 9.05 52.01 -49.27
N VAL A 83 9.11 50.68 -49.19
CA VAL A 83 8.01 49.78 -49.58
C VAL A 83 7.47 49.11 -48.33
N ALA A 84 6.25 49.45 -47.93
CA ALA A 84 5.59 48.87 -46.76
C ALA A 84 4.40 48.00 -47.15
N VAL A 85 4.25 46.85 -46.50
CA VAL A 85 3.09 45.95 -46.60
C VAL A 85 2.17 46.12 -45.40
N ILE A 86 0.87 45.97 -45.60
CA ILE A 86 -0.06 45.67 -44.48
C ILE A 86 0.01 44.18 -44.12
N GLU A 87 -0.61 43.76 -43.02
CA GLU A 87 -0.70 42.35 -42.65
C GLU A 87 -1.49 41.53 -43.69
N ASN A 88 -1.07 40.28 -43.95
CA ASN A 88 -1.83 39.30 -44.71
C ASN A 88 -2.62 38.39 -43.75
N THR A 89 -3.92 38.60 -43.66
CA THR A 89 -4.82 37.83 -42.79
C THR A 89 -5.43 36.60 -43.47
N THR A 90 -5.06 36.34 -44.73
CA THR A 90 -5.62 35.25 -45.55
C THR A 90 -4.73 34.01 -45.52
N GLU A 91 -5.30 32.84 -45.76
CA GLU A 91 -4.57 31.55 -45.84
C GLU A 91 -3.82 31.35 -47.17
N VAL A 92 -3.58 32.41 -47.94
CA VAL A 92 -2.96 32.35 -49.26
C VAL A 92 -1.83 33.37 -49.36
N GLU A 93 -0.66 32.94 -49.86
CA GLU A 93 0.43 33.84 -50.21
C GLU A 93 -0.03 34.85 -51.28
N ARG A 94 0.26 36.14 -51.07
CA ARG A 94 -0.02 37.18 -52.05
C ARG A 94 1.26 37.70 -52.71
N LYS A 95 1.17 38.00 -54.00
CA LYS A 95 2.30 38.46 -54.81
C LYS A 95 1.88 39.55 -55.78
N VAL A 96 2.75 40.51 -56.03
CA VAL A 96 2.59 41.54 -57.07
C VAL A 96 3.92 41.81 -57.78
N ARG A 97 3.86 42.47 -58.93
CA ARG A 97 5.04 42.95 -59.65
C ARG A 97 4.92 44.47 -59.80
N LEU A 98 5.66 45.20 -58.98
CA LEU A 98 5.80 46.64 -59.10
C LEU A 98 6.65 46.94 -60.34
N VAL A 99 6.36 48.05 -61.01
CA VAL A 99 7.13 48.48 -62.19
C VAL A 99 7.69 49.87 -61.93
N VAL A 100 9.01 50.00 -61.87
CA VAL A 100 9.72 51.29 -61.81
C VAL A 100 9.95 51.75 -63.24
N GLN A 101 9.48 52.93 -63.60
CA GLN A 101 9.52 53.46 -64.98
C GLN A 101 10.35 54.75 -65.00
N ALA A 102 11.33 54.84 -65.89
CA ALA A 102 12.09 56.05 -66.18
C ALA A 102 12.26 56.16 -67.71
N GLY A 103 11.59 57.13 -68.33
CA GLY A 103 11.57 57.27 -69.80
C GLY A 103 11.05 56.02 -70.53
N THR A 104 11.95 55.36 -71.27
CA THR A 104 11.67 54.11 -72.00
C THR A 104 12.08 52.85 -71.24
N GLU A 105 12.79 52.98 -70.12
CA GLU A 105 13.24 51.86 -69.28
C GLU A 105 12.20 51.46 -68.23
N ASN A 106 12.10 50.16 -67.97
CA ASN A 106 11.23 49.61 -66.93
C ASN A 106 11.98 48.55 -66.11
N TRP A 107 11.95 48.67 -64.79
CA TRP A 107 12.42 47.64 -63.86
C TRP A 107 11.24 46.93 -63.20
N ASN A 108 11.20 45.60 -63.31
CA ASN A 108 10.18 44.79 -62.66
C ASN A 108 10.66 44.33 -61.29
N LEU A 109 9.97 44.74 -60.23
CA LEU A 109 10.26 44.35 -58.85
C LEU A 109 9.14 43.42 -58.33
N PRO A 110 9.32 42.09 -58.34
CA PRO A 110 8.40 41.17 -57.70
C PRO A 110 8.40 41.35 -56.18
N VAL A 111 7.21 41.39 -55.60
CA VAL A 111 6.99 41.48 -54.16
C VAL A 111 6.13 40.30 -53.72
N TYR A 112 6.60 39.54 -52.73
CA TYR A 112 5.90 38.39 -52.15
C TYR A 112 5.59 38.66 -50.68
N GLN A 113 4.43 38.24 -50.22
CA GLN A 113 4.07 38.23 -48.81
C GLN A 113 3.41 36.92 -48.42
N LEU A 114 3.98 36.25 -47.40
CA LEU A 114 3.47 34.97 -46.90
C LEU A 114 2.01 35.04 -46.45
N GLU A 115 1.32 33.90 -46.52
CA GLU A 115 0.01 33.67 -45.92
C GLU A 115 -0.01 33.91 -44.41
N LYS A 116 -1.20 33.95 -43.82
CA LYS A 116 -1.40 34.05 -42.37
C LYS A 116 -0.60 32.95 -41.64
N GLY A 117 0.13 33.36 -40.61
CA GLY A 117 0.90 32.43 -39.77
C GLY A 117 0.01 31.41 -39.04
N VAL A 118 0.58 30.24 -38.80
CA VAL A 118 0.01 29.15 -37.99
C VAL A 118 1.07 28.68 -37.00
N LEU A 119 0.69 28.51 -35.73
CA LEU A 119 1.47 27.82 -34.72
C LEU A 119 0.50 27.21 -33.70
N GLU A 120 0.43 25.88 -33.66
CA GLU A 120 -0.49 25.14 -32.79
C GLU A 120 0.20 23.91 -32.20
N ILE A 121 0.13 23.75 -30.88
CA ILE A 121 0.52 22.54 -30.14
C ILE A 121 -0.73 21.97 -29.46
N ASN A 122 -1.09 20.73 -29.77
CA ASN A 122 -2.29 20.12 -29.20
C ASN A 122 -2.07 19.63 -27.76
N GLU A 123 -0.98 18.91 -27.52
CA GLU A 123 -0.62 18.39 -26.20
C GLU A 123 0.31 19.38 -25.50
N LYS A 124 -0.14 19.91 -24.35
CA LYS A 124 0.55 20.99 -23.63
C LYS A 124 1.46 20.49 -22.53
N GLU A 125 1.37 19.21 -22.16
CA GLU A 125 2.12 18.62 -21.06
C GLU A 125 2.74 17.31 -21.49
N PHE A 126 4.04 17.17 -21.24
CA PHE A 126 4.77 15.95 -21.55
C PHE A 126 5.54 15.47 -20.34
N ILE A 127 5.48 14.16 -20.10
CA ILE A 127 6.17 13.50 -18.99
C ILE A 127 7.32 12.65 -19.54
N ALA A 128 8.49 12.77 -18.90
CA ALA A 128 9.66 11.95 -19.20
C ALA A 128 10.15 11.24 -17.92
N LEU A 129 10.61 10.00 -18.07
CA LEU A 129 11.31 9.30 -17.00
C LEU A 129 12.75 9.79 -16.91
N TYR A 130 13.40 9.49 -15.78
CA TYR A 130 14.75 9.96 -15.45
C TYR A 130 15.79 9.67 -16.53
N ASN A 131 15.69 8.53 -17.22
CA ASN A 131 16.62 8.06 -18.24
C ASN A 131 16.19 8.37 -19.69
N HIS A 132 15.02 8.99 -19.89
CA HIS A 132 14.60 9.40 -21.22
C HIS A 132 15.53 10.52 -21.72
N THR A 133 16.13 10.32 -22.89
CA THR A 133 17.06 11.26 -23.53
C THR A 133 16.45 12.03 -24.68
N SER A 134 15.24 11.69 -25.09
CA SER A 134 14.53 12.39 -26.17
C SER A 134 13.03 12.40 -25.97
N LEU A 135 12.38 13.50 -26.35
CA LEU A 135 10.93 13.65 -26.39
C LEU A 135 10.52 14.20 -27.76
N LYS A 136 9.45 13.65 -28.34
CA LYS A 136 8.89 14.13 -29.62
C LYS A 136 7.60 14.88 -29.35
N VAL A 137 7.57 16.15 -29.73
CA VAL A 137 6.42 17.04 -29.56
C VAL A 137 5.78 17.30 -30.93
N PRO A 138 4.57 16.80 -31.20
CA PRO A 138 3.83 17.15 -32.41
C PRO A 138 3.44 18.63 -32.41
N TYR A 139 3.66 19.32 -33.53
CA TYR A 139 3.24 20.71 -33.70
C TYR A 139 2.84 21.00 -35.15
N ARG A 140 2.04 22.06 -35.33
CA ARG A 140 1.68 22.57 -36.66
C ARG A 140 2.16 24.01 -36.77
N SER A 141 3.01 24.29 -37.76
CA SER A 141 3.40 25.66 -38.10
C SER A 141 3.72 25.81 -39.59
N ASN A 142 3.61 27.02 -40.14
CA ASN A 142 4.02 27.36 -41.50
C ASN A 142 5.16 28.41 -41.54
N GLY A 143 5.72 28.78 -40.39
CA GLY A 143 6.80 29.77 -40.26
C GLY A 143 8.08 29.20 -39.63
N THR A 144 9.06 30.07 -39.38
CA THR A 144 10.34 29.67 -38.79
C THR A 144 10.27 29.72 -37.27
N LEU A 145 10.45 28.56 -36.65
CA LEU A 145 10.31 28.36 -35.21
C LEU A 145 11.60 28.69 -34.45
N ASN A 146 11.48 29.58 -33.47
CA ASN A 146 12.47 29.75 -32.41
C ASN A 146 11.95 29.08 -31.13
N VAL A 147 12.79 28.27 -30.50
CA VAL A 147 12.46 27.55 -29.26
C VAL A 147 13.35 28.05 -28.14
N THR A 148 12.73 28.55 -27.08
CA THR A 148 13.42 28.97 -25.85
C THR A 148 12.82 28.26 -24.65
N PHE A 149 13.51 28.32 -23.52
CA PHE A 149 13.12 27.63 -22.29
C PHE A 149 12.94 28.62 -21.14
N SER A 150 12.22 28.23 -20.10
CA SER A 150 12.19 28.96 -18.83
C SER A 150 13.60 29.15 -18.27
N GLU A 151 13.77 30.23 -17.50
CA GLU A 151 15.05 30.57 -16.87
C GLU A 151 15.60 29.41 -16.04
N GLY A 152 16.91 29.17 -16.10
CA GLY A 152 17.58 28.10 -15.35
C GLY A 152 17.49 26.70 -15.94
N VAL A 153 16.86 26.50 -17.10
CA VAL A 153 16.79 25.20 -17.77
C VAL A 153 18.03 24.97 -18.64
N ASP A 154 18.85 23.99 -18.24
CA ASP A 154 20.04 23.52 -18.97
C ASP A 154 19.95 22.05 -19.42
N TRP A 155 18.87 21.36 -19.03
CA TRP A 155 18.70 19.93 -19.21
C TRP A 155 17.84 19.54 -20.42
N ILE A 156 17.24 20.53 -21.10
CA ILE A 156 16.53 20.37 -22.37
C ILE A 156 17.23 21.17 -23.44
N THR A 157 17.41 20.58 -24.62
CA THR A 157 17.83 21.32 -25.82
C THR A 157 16.93 21.00 -27.00
N ALA A 158 16.79 21.96 -27.90
CA ALA A 158 16.07 21.80 -29.16
C ALA A 158 17.02 22.05 -30.34
N PRO A 159 16.87 21.35 -31.48
CA PRO A 159 17.66 21.61 -32.66
C PRO A 159 17.34 23.00 -33.23
N VAL A 160 18.33 23.62 -33.88
CA VAL A 160 18.14 24.86 -34.65
C VAL A 160 17.31 24.52 -35.89
N THR A 161 15.99 24.64 -35.81
CA THR A 161 15.11 24.35 -36.95
C THR A 161 15.20 25.48 -37.98
N LYS A 162 15.57 25.17 -39.23
CA LYS A 162 15.75 26.16 -40.32
C LYS A 162 14.69 26.12 -41.43
N ALA A 163 13.74 25.19 -41.41
CA ALA A 163 12.54 25.21 -42.26
C ALA A 163 11.56 24.11 -41.82
N VAL A 164 10.26 24.40 -41.86
CA VAL A 164 9.16 23.47 -41.57
C VAL A 164 9.13 22.31 -42.57
N THR A 165 9.85 21.24 -42.28
CA THR A 165 9.65 19.96 -42.98
C THR A 165 9.33 18.81 -42.04
N ASP A 166 9.62 18.95 -40.74
CA ASP A 166 9.35 17.93 -39.73
C ASP A 166 8.13 18.30 -38.87
N ARG A 167 7.15 17.39 -38.76
CA ARG A 167 5.91 17.60 -37.99
C ARG A 167 6.09 17.42 -36.47
N ASN A 168 7.32 17.16 -36.02
CA ASN A 168 7.65 16.92 -34.62
C ASN A 168 8.88 17.71 -34.21
N LEU A 169 8.80 18.43 -33.10
CA LEU A 169 9.94 19.01 -32.41
C LEU A 169 10.61 17.94 -31.56
N ALA A 170 11.86 17.59 -31.88
CA ALA A 170 12.65 16.63 -31.13
C ALA A 170 13.44 17.34 -30.02
N LEU A 171 12.98 17.24 -28.78
CA LEU A 171 13.70 17.74 -27.62
C LEU A 171 14.70 16.68 -27.15
N THR A 172 15.94 17.09 -26.91
CA THR A 172 16.96 16.23 -26.27
C THR A 172 17.01 16.55 -24.78
N LEU A 173 16.95 15.51 -23.96
CA LEU A 173 16.91 15.59 -22.50
C LEU A 173 18.19 15.01 -21.91
N THR A 174 18.69 15.63 -20.84
CA THR A 174 19.70 14.98 -19.99
C THR A 174 19.05 14.04 -18.98
N VAL A 175 19.81 13.07 -18.47
CA VAL A 175 19.33 12.18 -17.40
C VAL A 175 19.11 13.00 -16.13
N ASN A 176 17.99 12.78 -15.44
CA ASN A 176 17.73 13.41 -14.14
C ASN A 176 18.38 12.58 -13.02
N ASN A 177 19.62 12.92 -12.69
CA ASN A 177 20.36 12.30 -11.57
C ASN A 177 20.03 12.91 -10.20
N SER A 178 19.14 13.92 -10.16
CA SER A 178 18.68 14.48 -8.89
C SER A 178 17.60 13.58 -8.25
N ASN A 179 17.27 13.84 -6.99
CA ASN A 179 16.15 13.17 -6.31
C ASN A 179 14.85 13.96 -6.40
N VAL A 180 14.76 14.98 -7.27
CA VAL A 180 13.57 15.85 -7.37
C VAL A 180 13.01 15.83 -8.78
N ILE A 181 11.69 16.01 -8.86
CA ILE A 181 11.01 16.28 -10.13
C ILE A 181 11.48 17.64 -10.63
N ARG A 182 11.85 17.71 -11.91
CA ARG A 182 12.23 18.98 -12.56
C ARG A 182 11.28 19.29 -13.70
N GLU A 183 10.99 20.57 -13.87
CA GLU A 183 10.02 21.06 -14.84
C GLU A 183 10.65 22.17 -15.69
N ALA A 184 10.20 22.27 -16.94
CA ALA A 184 10.59 23.31 -17.85
C ALA A 184 9.39 23.77 -18.68
N MET A 185 9.24 25.09 -18.83
CA MET A 185 8.36 25.65 -19.85
C MET A 185 9.16 25.79 -21.14
N VAL A 186 8.61 25.28 -22.23
CA VAL A 186 9.19 25.38 -23.57
C VAL A 186 8.35 26.38 -24.35
N TYR A 187 8.96 27.50 -24.73
CA TYR A 187 8.32 28.57 -25.48
C TYR A 187 8.65 28.42 -26.97
N LEU A 188 7.61 28.34 -27.77
CA LEU A 188 7.68 28.26 -29.22
C LEU A 188 7.25 29.61 -29.77
N LYS A 189 8.11 30.25 -30.56
CA LYS A 189 7.81 31.53 -31.22
C LYS A 189 8.06 31.43 -32.71
N ASP A 190 7.06 31.72 -33.52
CA ASP A 190 7.24 31.93 -34.95
C ASP A 190 7.77 33.35 -35.19
N THR A 191 8.97 33.40 -35.76
CA THR A 191 9.69 34.66 -36.04
C THR A 191 9.08 35.47 -37.19
N GLN A 192 8.24 34.87 -38.04
CA GLN A 192 7.67 35.53 -39.22
C GLN A 192 6.26 36.08 -38.99
N SER A 193 5.48 35.43 -38.10
CA SER A 193 4.10 35.81 -37.77
C SER A 193 3.92 36.37 -36.35
N ASN A 194 4.97 36.36 -35.52
CA ASN A 194 4.92 36.68 -34.09
C ASN A 194 3.97 35.80 -33.25
N LEU A 195 3.43 34.71 -33.81
CA LEU A 195 2.68 33.73 -33.03
C LEU A 195 3.57 33.07 -32.00
N ASN A 196 2.99 32.74 -30.85
CA ASN A 196 3.67 32.01 -29.80
C ASN A 196 2.76 30.93 -29.22
N ASP A 197 3.37 29.86 -28.72
CA ASP A 197 2.72 28.80 -28.01
C ASP A 197 3.68 28.24 -26.95
N THR A 198 3.17 27.55 -25.93
CA THR A 198 3.95 27.06 -24.80
C THR A 198 3.51 25.66 -24.42
N LEU A 199 4.46 24.83 -24.00
CA LEU A 199 4.21 23.54 -23.38
C LEU A 199 5.06 23.37 -22.12
N LYS A 200 4.68 22.42 -21.27
CA LYS A 200 5.40 22.02 -20.06
C LYS A 200 6.01 20.63 -20.24
N VAL A 201 7.28 20.49 -19.87
CA VAL A 201 7.95 19.18 -19.77
C VAL A 201 8.28 18.92 -18.32
N THR A 202 7.79 17.81 -17.79
CA THR A 202 8.10 17.34 -16.43
C THR A 202 8.95 16.07 -16.53
N GLN A 203 10.12 16.07 -15.91
CA GLN A 203 10.99 14.89 -15.87
C GLN A 203 11.10 14.35 -14.45
N TYR A 204 10.74 13.07 -14.30
CA TYR A 204 10.81 12.35 -13.03
C TYR A 204 12.26 11.98 -12.68
N PRO A 205 12.64 11.96 -11.40
CA PRO A 205 13.90 11.39 -10.95
C PRO A 205 13.86 9.85 -11.01
N GLU A 206 15.00 9.20 -10.77
CA GLU A 206 15.00 7.75 -10.52
C GLU A 206 14.15 7.48 -9.26
N PRO A 207 13.11 6.62 -9.34
CA PRO A 207 12.18 6.44 -8.24
C PRO A 207 12.85 5.72 -7.07
N LYS A 208 12.75 6.32 -5.89
CA LYS A 208 13.26 5.79 -4.62
C LYS A 208 12.14 5.85 -3.60
N TRP A 209 11.82 4.71 -3.02
CA TRP A 209 10.80 4.59 -1.99
C TRP A 209 11.11 3.43 -1.06
N LYS A 210 10.65 3.54 0.19
CA LYS A 210 10.63 2.48 1.18
C LYS A 210 9.35 2.61 1.99
N LEU A 211 8.40 1.71 1.72
CA LEU A 211 7.13 1.68 2.43
C LEU A 211 7.31 0.84 3.70
N ASP A 212 7.39 1.53 4.83
CA ASP A 212 7.37 0.93 6.16
C ASP A 212 5.93 1.03 6.71
N ASN A 213 5.33 -0.11 7.11
CA ASN A 213 3.96 -0.25 7.62
C ASN A 213 2.82 -0.03 6.59
N ASP A 214 2.36 -1.12 5.98
CA ASP A 214 1.16 -1.17 5.12
C ASP A 214 -0.17 -1.24 5.91
N LYS A 215 -0.10 -1.28 7.24
CA LYS A 215 -1.24 -1.29 8.15
C LYS A 215 -1.25 -0.03 9.01
N LEU A 216 -2.23 0.82 8.75
CA LEU A 216 -2.48 2.05 9.46
C LEU A 216 -3.52 1.82 10.56
N PHE A 217 -3.26 2.37 11.75
CA PHE A 217 -4.13 2.24 12.91
C PHE A 217 -4.45 3.61 13.50
N ALA A 218 -5.72 3.82 13.85
CA ALA A 218 -6.20 5.02 14.52
C ALA A 218 -7.01 4.67 15.78
N LYS A 219 -6.86 5.50 16.82
CA LYS A 219 -7.72 5.44 18.00
C LYS A 219 -9.16 5.81 17.64
N TYR A 220 -10.10 5.36 18.47
CA TYR A 220 -11.54 5.57 18.24
C TYR A 220 -11.94 7.05 18.19
N ASP A 221 -11.27 7.93 18.93
CA ASP A 221 -11.54 9.37 19.00
C ASP A 221 -10.60 10.21 18.14
N MET A 222 -9.66 9.57 17.44
CA MET A 222 -8.73 10.24 16.55
C MET A 222 -9.51 10.87 15.40
N THR A 223 -9.31 12.17 15.19
CA THR A 223 -9.94 12.94 14.12
C THR A 223 -9.00 13.23 12.95
N GLU A 224 -7.69 13.06 13.17
CA GLU A 224 -6.68 13.25 12.14
C GLU A 224 -5.55 12.22 12.32
N LEU A 225 -5.27 11.45 11.26
CA LEU A 225 -4.16 10.51 11.21
C LEU A 225 -3.17 10.99 10.16
N THR A 226 -1.90 11.12 10.56
CA THR A 226 -0.80 11.40 9.65
C THR A 226 0.05 10.16 9.48
N HIS A 227 0.34 9.79 8.23
CA HIS A 227 1.29 8.73 7.91
C HIS A 227 2.26 9.22 6.83
N SER A 228 3.53 8.83 6.93
CA SER A 228 4.53 9.12 5.91
C SER A 228 5.49 7.96 5.73
N PHE A 229 6.03 7.84 4.53
CA PHE A 229 7.08 6.88 4.20
C PHE A 229 8.14 7.52 3.30
N GLU A 230 9.33 6.95 3.27
CA GLU A 230 10.43 7.46 2.44
C GLU A 230 10.04 7.34 0.96
N CYS A 231 10.02 8.46 0.25
CA CYS A 231 9.61 8.52 -1.14
C CYS A 231 10.00 9.85 -1.81
N ASN A 232 10.58 9.80 -3.02
CA ASN A 232 10.91 10.98 -3.81
C ASN A 232 9.94 11.28 -4.97
N ILE A 233 8.83 10.54 -5.06
CA ILE A 233 7.81 10.69 -6.10
C ILE A 233 6.41 10.78 -5.46
N PRO A 234 5.45 11.50 -6.07
CA PRO A 234 4.09 11.57 -5.57
C PRO A 234 3.32 10.27 -5.85
N PHE A 235 2.29 10.01 -5.05
CA PHE A 235 1.27 8.99 -5.27
C PHE A 235 -0.11 9.62 -5.17
N ASP A 236 -1.05 9.08 -5.94
CA ASP A 236 -2.48 9.26 -5.70
C ASP A 236 -2.91 8.24 -4.63
N VAL A 237 -3.79 8.64 -3.72
CA VAL A 237 -4.39 7.76 -2.72
C VAL A 237 -5.81 7.44 -3.15
N GLU A 238 -6.09 6.17 -3.43
CA GLU A 238 -7.40 5.70 -3.89
C GLU A 238 -7.97 4.69 -2.89
N PHE A 239 -9.17 4.93 -2.37
CA PHE A 239 -9.88 3.94 -1.53
C PHE A 239 -10.47 2.83 -2.42
N ASP A 240 -10.49 1.60 -1.91
CA ASP A 240 -11.06 0.45 -2.64
C ASP A 240 -12.59 0.54 -2.74
N GLU A 241 -13.19 1.18 -1.75
CA GLU A 241 -14.63 1.44 -1.66
C GLU A 241 -14.92 2.84 -2.19
N GLU A 242 -15.98 2.98 -3.00
CA GLU A 242 -16.38 4.28 -3.59
C GLU A 242 -16.71 5.34 -2.54
N GLU A 243 -17.29 4.92 -1.40
CA GLU A 243 -17.59 5.79 -0.27
C GLU A 243 -17.21 5.11 1.05
N VAL A 244 -16.29 5.73 1.79
CA VAL A 244 -15.95 5.35 3.16
C VAL A 244 -16.42 6.47 4.09
N SER A 245 -17.46 6.21 4.89
CA SER A 245 -18.17 7.27 5.63
C SER A 245 -17.38 7.88 6.79
N TRP A 246 -16.38 7.16 7.31
CA TRP A 246 -15.68 7.52 8.54
C TRP A 246 -14.26 8.05 8.31
N VAL A 247 -13.73 8.00 7.09
CA VAL A 247 -12.39 8.52 6.77
C VAL A 247 -12.36 9.14 5.38
N THR A 248 -11.64 10.24 5.26
CA THR A 248 -11.37 10.93 4.00
C THR A 248 -9.91 11.35 3.93
N LEU A 249 -9.34 11.35 2.72
CA LEU A 249 -8.02 11.93 2.50
C LEU A 249 -8.14 13.46 2.56
N LYS A 250 -7.41 14.08 3.49
CA LYS A 250 -7.36 15.53 3.66
C LYS A 250 -6.33 16.17 2.72
N GLU A 251 -5.11 15.63 2.72
CA GLU A 251 -4.02 16.11 1.86
C GLU A 251 -2.92 15.06 1.67
N THR A 252 -2.14 15.25 0.61
CA THR A 252 -0.89 14.53 0.35
C THR A 252 0.23 15.54 0.10
N LYS A 253 1.43 15.25 0.59
CA LYS A 253 2.60 16.12 0.42
C LYS A 253 3.83 15.29 0.09
N ASN A 254 4.63 15.70 -0.90
CA ASN A 254 5.94 15.10 -1.15
C ASN A 254 7.03 16.15 -0.86
N GLU A 255 7.71 16.01 0.27
CA GLU A 255 8.74 16.94 0.73
C GLU A 255 9.81 16.18 1.52
N ASP A 256 11.04 16.71 1.52
CA ASP A 256 12.17 16.18 2.29
C ASP A 256 12.43 14.66 2.08
N GLY A 257 12.12 14.15 0.89
CA GLY A 257 12.26 12.73 0.57
C GLY A 257 11.22 11.82 1.23
N GLN A 258 10.09 12.37 1.67
CA GLN A 258 8.95 11.63 2.19
C GLN A 258 7.67 11.93 1.41
N PHE A 259 6.83 10.91 1.27
CA PHE A 259 5.43 11.09 0.88
C PHE A 259 4.56 11.00 2.14
N LYS A 260 3.92 12.12 2.48
CA LYS A 260 3.04 12.28 3.63
C LYS A 260 1.59 12.26 3.19
N MET A 261 0.76 11.56 3.93
CA MET A 261 -0.70 11.53 3.80
C MET A 261 -1.32 11.96 5.12
N VAL A 262 -2.34 12.80 5.04
CA VAL A 262 -3.15 13.20 6.19
C VAL A 262 -4.58 12.77 5.92
N PHE A 263 -5.13 11.98 6.83
CA PHE A 263 -6.50 11.50 6.81
C PHE A 263 -7.31 12.27 7.84
N LYS A 264 -8.52 12.67 7.48
CA LYS A 264 -9.54 13.13 8.44
C LYS A 264 -10.45 11.95 8.78
N LEU A 265 -10.68 11.73 10.07
CA LEU A 265 -11.47 10.63 10.59
C LEU A 265 -12.66 11.14 11.39
N GLU A 266 -13.78 10.43 11.32
CA GLU A 266 -14.89 10.57 12.25
C GLU A 266 -14.68 9.61 13.43
N PRO A 267 -14.97 10.03 14.68
CA PRO A 267 -14.85 9.14 15.82
C PRO A 267 -15.71 7.88 15.68
N ASN A 268 -15.13 6.72 15.99
CA ASN A 268 -15.86 5.46 15.99
C ASN A 268 -16.69 5.33 17.28
N THR A 269 -18.00 5.45 17.13
CA THR A 269 -18.99 5.28 18.21
C THR A 269 -19.66 3.91 18.21
N GLY A 270 -19.29 3.03 17.27
CA GLY A 270 -19.79 1.67 17.20
C GLY A 270 -19.06 0.72 18.16
N GLU A 271 -19.41 -0.55 18.06
CA GLU A 271 -18.86 -1.65 18.88
C GLU A 271 -17.85 -2.51 18.11
N PHE A 272 -17.53 -2.13 16.87
CA PHE A 272 -16.64 -2.86 15.98
C PHE A 272 -15.59 -1.94 15.36
N PHE A 273 -14.48 -2.52 14.92
CA PHE A 273 -13.47 -1.78 14.16
C PHE A 273 -14.08 -1.23 12.87
N ASN A 274 -13.81 0.04 12.60
CA ASN A 274 -13.93 0.56 11.25
C ASN A 274 -12.70 0.09 10.46
N ARG A 275 -12.91 -0.47 9.26
CA ARG A 275 -11.81 -0.95 8.41
C ARG A 275 -12.06 -0.51 6.98
N THR A 276 -10.99 -0.12 6.29
CA THR A 276 -11.01 0.14 4.86
C THR A 276 -9.67 -0.22 4.24
N LYS A 277 -9.67 -0.46 2.93
CA LYS A 277 -8.47 -0.71 2.13
C LYS A 277 -8.29 0.45 1.15
N LEU A 278 -7.03 0.76 0.87
CA LEU A 278 -6.67 1.81 -0.06
C LEU A 278 -5.40 1.43 -0.82
N HIS A 279 -5.19 2.06 -1.98
CA HIS A 279 -4.02 1.89 -2.80
C HIS A 279 -3.31 3.22 -2.99
N LEU A 280 -1.98 3.19 -2.87
CA LEU A 280 -1.12 4.25 -3.39
C LEU A 280 -0.85 3.95 -4.86
N LYS A 281 -1.20 4.85 -5.78
CA LYS A 281 -0.98 4.66 -7.22
C LYS A 281 -0.10 5.75 -7.80
N ASN A 282 0.90 5.35 -8.56
CA ASN A 282 1.65 6.25 -9.43
C ASN A 282 1.47 5.79 -10.87
N LYS A 283 0.59 6.48 -11.61
CA LYS A 283 0.22 6.11 -12.99
C LYS A 283 1.39 6.21 -13.97
N VAL A 284 2.32 7.14 -13.72
CA VAL A 284 3.48 7.38 -14.59
C VAL A 284 4.45 6.19 -14.58
N LEU A 285 4.66 5.61 -13.40
CA LEU A 285 5.60 4.49 -13.20
C LEU A 285 4.91 3.13 -13.14
N GLY A 286 3.57 3.09 -13.16
CA GLY A 286 2.80 1.85 -13.01
C GLY A 286 2.94 1.20 -11.63
N LEU A 287 3.25 1.98 -10.59
CA LEU A 287 3.40 1.48 -9.22
C LEU A 287 2.04 1.47 -8.51
N SER A 288 1.80 0.42 -7.74
CA SER A 288 0.62 0.32 -6.87
C SER A 288 0.96 -0.43 -5.58
N PHE A 289 0.63 0.17 -4.43
CA PHE A 289 0.86 -0.43 -3.12
C PHE A 289 -0.44 -0.52 -2.32
N PRO A 290 -0.83 -1.70 -1.82
CA PRO A 290 -2.01 -1.86 -0.98
C PRO A 290 -1.71 -1.44 0.46
N LEU A 291 -2.62 -0.71 1.07
CA LEU A 291 -2.62 -0.38 2.49
C LEU A 291 -3.98 -0.75 3.10
N SER A 292 -3.98 -0.95 4.42
CA SER A 292 -5.20 -1.07 5.21
C SER A 292 -5.23 0.00 6.28
N LEU A 293 -6.40 0.59 6.51
CA LEU A 293 -6.62 1.53 7.61
C LEU A 293 -7.71 0.98 8.51
N SER A 294 -7.37 0.79 9.78
CA SER A 294 -8.31 0.34 10.82
C SER A 294 -8.41 1.41 11.90
N GLN A 295 -9.64 1.72 12.32
CA GLN A 295 -9.90 2.59 13.45
C GLN A 295 -10.64 1.80 14.54
N MET A 296 -10.12 1.89 15.75
CA MET A 296 -10.67 1.20 16.93
C MET A 296 -12.05 1.73 17.30
N TYR A 297 -12.79 0.96 18.10
CA TYR A 297 -14.01 1.40 18.80
C TYR A 297 -13.67 1.87 20.21
N LYS A 298 -14.63 2.52 20.89
CA LYS A 298 -14.41 3.06 22.25
C LYS A 298 -14.24 1.95 23.28
N THR A 299 -13.11 1.92 23.95
CA THR A 299 -12.80 0.97 25.04
C THR A 299 -12.91 1.63 26.42
N TYR A 300 -13.25 0.85 27.44
CA TYR A 300 -13.26 1.25 28.85
C TYR A 300 -13.09 0.02 29.75
N ASP A 301 -12.76 0.20 31.03
CA ASP A 301 -12.61 -0.93 31.97
C ASP A 301 -13.93 -1.71 32.09
N GLY A 302 -13.87 -3.02 31.85
CA GLY A 302 -15.03 -3.90 31.80
C GLY A 302 -15.81 -3.86 30.48
N HIS A 303 -15.33 -3.15 29.46
CA HIS A 303 -15.94 -3.15 28.14
C HIS A 303 -15.93 -4.57 27.56
N THR A 304 -17.10 -5.01 27.11
CA THR A 304 -17.35 -6.38 26.63
C THR A 304 -17.61 -6.35 25.14
N VAL A 305 -16.81 -7.10 24.38
CA VAL A 305 -16.89 -7.14 22.92
C VAL A 305 -17.15 -8.57 22.48
N ILE A 306 -18.27 -8.76 21.78
CA ILE A 306 -18.61 -10.05 21.19
C ILE A 306 -17.83 -10.18 19.89
N TRP A 307 -16.68 -10.84 19.95
CA TRP A 307 -15.81 -11.02 18.79
C TRP A 307 -16.37 -12.06 17.83
N LYS A 308 -16.83 -13.19 18.38
CA LYS A 308 -17.49 -14.27 17.65
C LYS A 308 -18.61 -14.85 18.50
N LYS A 309 -19.81 -14.98 17.92
CA LYS A 309 -20.89 -15.77 18.51
C LYS A 309 -20.77 -17.22 18.03
N PRO A 310 -21.10 -18.22 18.87
CA PRO A 310 -21.32 -19.57 18.39
C PRO A 310 -22.37 -19.56 17.28
N THR A 311 -22.13 -20.31 16.21
CA THR A 311 -23.03 -20.43 15.05
C THR A 311 -23.72 -21.78 14.97
N TYR A 312 -23.44 -22.68 15.92
CA TYR A 312 -24.11 -23.96 16.04
C TYR A 312 -25.62 -23.76 16.26
N ASP A 313 -26.42 -24.28 15.33
CA ASP A 313 -27.88 -24.29 15.44
C ASP A 313 -28.30 -25.39 16.41
N ASP A 314 -28.54 -24.99 17.66
CA ASP A 314 -29.01 -25.89 18.70
C ASP A 314 -30.54 -25.98 18.67
N PRO A 315 -31.11 -27.13 18.26
CA PRO A 315 -32.55 -27.28 18.10
C PRO A 315 -33.33 -27.14 19.42
N PHE A 316 -32.63 -27.17 20.56
CA PHE A 316 -33.22 -27.00 21.88
C PHE A 316 -32.85 -25.67 22.55
N ALA A 317 -32.19 -24.75 21.86
CA ALA A 317 -31.78 -23.45 22.42
C ALA A 317 -32.96 -22.62 22.98
N SER A 318 -34.18 -22.86 22.49
CA SER A 318 -35.39 -22.17 22.94
C SER A 318 -36.09 -22.84 24.14
N VAL A 319 -35.62 -24.00 24.59
CA VAL A 319 -36.21 -24.74 25.71
C VAL A 319 -35.63 -24.20 27.02
N PRO A 320 -36.46 -23.61 27.92
CA PRO A 320 -35.99 -23.14 29.22
C PRO A 320 -35.38 -24.28 30.04
N ASP A 321 -34.38 -23.97 30.87
CA ASP A 321 -33.68 -24.90 31.75
C ASP A 321 -32.95 -26.06 31.03
N PHE A 322 -32.80 -25.98 29.70
CA PHE A 322 -32.05 -26.94 28.91
C PHE A 322 -30.59 -26.47 28.75
N PRO A 323 -29.57 -27.24 29.19
CA PRO A 323 -28.19 -26.79 29.11
C PRO A 323 -27.79 -26.47 27.66
N ARG A 324 -27.17 -25.31 27.44
CA ARG A 324 -26.59 -24.98 26.14
C ARG A 324 -25.42 -25.92 25.84
N ILE A 325 -25.20 -26.17 24.55
CA ILE A 325 -24.08 -26.98 24.02
C ILE A 325 -23.12 -26.15 23.16
N THR A 326 -23.20 -24.84 23.35
CA THR A 326 -22.26 -23.83 22.87
C THR A 326 -21.49 -23.27 24.06
N PHE A 327 -20.26 -22.85 23.80
CA PHE A 327 -19.28 -22.48 24.83
C PHE A 327 -18.65 -21.15 24.46
N ASN A 328 -18.27 -20.36 25.45
CA ASN A 328 -17.47 -19.15 25.21
C ASN A 328 -16.07 -19.31 25.80
N PHE A 329 -15.09 -18.93 25.01
CA PHE A 329 -13.79 -18.52 25.51
C PHE A 329 -13.85 -17.03 25.82
N ILE A 330 -13.72 -16.70 27.10
CA ILE A 330 -13.73 -15.32 27.59
C ILE A 330 -12.27 -14.87 27.73
N LEU A 331 -11.86 -14.00 26.82
CA LEU A 331 -10.52 -13.46 26.69
C LEU A 331 -10.40 -12.22 27.59
N ILE A 332 -9.52 -12.29 28.60
CA ILE A 332 -9.22 -11.15 29.48
C ILE A 332 -7.71 -10.91 29.54
N GLY A 333 -7.28 -9.65 29.49
CA GLY A 333 -5.87 -9.28 29.60
C GLY A 333 -5.47 -8.97 31.04
N ASP A 334 -4.24 -9.28 31.42
CA ASP A 334 -3.60 -8.73 32.62
C ASP A 334 -2.23 -8.16 32.29
N GLY A 335 -1.92 -6.98 32.84
CA GLY A 335 -0.69 -6.27 32.52
C GLY A 335 -0.74 -5.48 31.22
N PHE A 336 -1.93 -5.17 30.71
CA PHE A 336 -2.15 -4.24 29.59
C PHE A 336 -2.68 -2.91 30.13
N THR A 337 -1.95 -1.84 29.86
CA THR A 337 -2.35 -0.48 30.21
C THR A 337 -3.49 -0.01 29.31
N LYS A 338 -4.16 1.07 29.73
CA LYS A 338 -5.18 1.75 28.92
C LYS A 338 -4.66 2.11 27.52
N GLU A 339 -3.41 2.55 27.41
CA GLU A 339 -2.82 2.91 26.12
C GLU A 339 -2.62 1.70 25.21
N GLU A 340 -2.18 0.56 25.74
CA GLU A 340 -2.03 -0.70 25.00
C GLU A 340 -3.39 -1.27 24.55
N ILE A 341 -4.42 -1.12 25.38
CA ILE A 341 -5.79 -1.46 25.01
C ILE A 341 -6.30 -0.53 23.89
N GLU A 342 -6.21 0.78 24.06
CA GLU A 342 -6.69 1.78 23.09
C GLU A 342 -5.87 1.84 21.79
N SER A 343 -4.67 1.27 21.77
CA SER A 343 -3.86 1.11 20.55
C SER A 343 -4.06 -0.25 19.87
N GLY A 344 -4.84 -1.15 20.49
CA GLY A 344 -5.21 -2.44 19.93
C GLY A 344 -4.18 -3.54 20.13
N VAL A 345 -3.13 -3.32 20.92
CA VAL A 345 -2.10 -4.33 21.24
C VAL A 345 -2.75 -5.56 21.86
N TYR A 346 -3.65 -5.35 22.82
CA TYR A 346 -4.38 -6.44 23.47
C TYR A 346 -5.32 -7.17 22.49
N ASP A 347 -6.10 -6.43 21.70
CA ASP A 347 -7.02 -6.99 20.69
C ASP A 347 -6.29 -7.86 19.66
N LEU A 348 -5.03 -7.54 19.32
CA LEU A 348 -4.19 -8.37 18.44
C LEU A 348 -3.90 -9.74 19.04
N TYR A 349 -3.55 -9.82 20.33
CA TYR A 349 -3.37 -11.11 21.01
C TYR A 349 -4.69 -11.87 21.12
N CYS A 350 -5.81 -11.18 21.27
CA CYS A 350 -7.12 -11.83 21.31
C CYS A 350 -7.48 -12.45 19.95
N GLN A 351 -7.15 -11.76 18.87
CA GLN A 351 -7.27 -12.30 17.52
C GLN A 351 -6.36 -13.53 17.33
N GLU A 352 -5.09 -13.43 17.72
CA GLU A 352 -4.13 -14.54 17.66
C GLU A 352 -4.61 -15.75 18.49
N ALA A 353 -5.21 -15.50 19.67
CA ALA A 353 -5.74 -16.56 20.52
C ALA A 353 -6.91 -17.30 19.86
N MET A 354 -7.86 -16.56 19.28
CA MET A 354 -8.99 -17.15 18.56
C MET A 354 -8.50 -17.97 17.37
N GLU A 355 -7.69 -17.38 16.48
CA GLU A 355 -7.16 -18.06 15.29
C GLU A 355 -6.29 -19.27 15.67
N GLY A 356 -5.50 -19.15 16.73
CA GLY A 356 -4.68 -20.20 17.30
C GLY A 356 -5.50 -21.37 17.83
N MET A 357 -6.57 -21.12 18.58
CA MET A 357 -7.46 -22.17 19.08
C MET A 357 -8.22 -22.86 17.95
N GLU A 358 -8.81 -22.09 17.02
CA GLU A 358 -9.67 -22.63 15.94
C GLU A 358 -8.89 -23.28 14.79
N SER A 359 -7.56 -23.22 14.81
CA SER A 359 -6.72 -23.88 13.81
C SER A 359 -6.29 -25.30 14.19
N LEU A 360 -6.53 -25.75 15.43
CA LEU A 360 -6.15 -27.09 15.91
C LEU A 360 -7.39 -27.98 16.13
N GLU A 361 -7.28 -29.26 15.79
CA GLU A 361 -8.34 -30.23 16.07
C GLU A 361 -8.40 -30.61 17.56
N PRO A 362 -9.60 -30.77 18.16
CA PRO A 362 -10.91 -30.79 17.50
C PRO A 362 -11.62 -29.42 17.47
N PHE A 363 -11.01 -28.35 18.01
CA PHE A 363 -11.63 -27.02 18.06
C PHE A 363 -11.92 -26.47 16.67
N LYS A 364 -11.08 -26.81 15.69
CA LYS A 364 -11.28 -26.51 14.27
C LYS A 364 -12.55 -27.13 13.70
N THR A 365 -12.71 -28.45 13.80
CA THR A 365 -13.89 -29.15 13.27
C THR A 365 -15.19 -28.73 13.95
N TYR A 366 -15.14 -28.33 15.23
CA TYR A 366 -16.30 -27.92 16.01
C TYR A 366 -16.37 -26.41 16.28
N SER A 367 -15.69 -25.59 15.47
CA SER A 367 -15.58 -24.14 15.66
C SER A 367 -16.92 -23.42 15.72
N GLU A 368 -17.98 -24.00 15.15
CA GLU A 368 -19.33 -23.46 15.22
C GLU A 368 -19.90 -23.45 16.66
N ARG A 369 -19.37 -24.29 17.56
CA ARG A 369 -19.82 -24.37 18.96
C ARG A 369 -19.20 -23.33 19.87
N PHE A 370 -18.12 -22.68 19.43
CA PHE A 370 -17.32 -21.78 20.24
C PHE A 370 -17.57 -20.32 19.88
N GLY A 371 -17.84 -19.53 20.92
CA GLY A 371 -17.85 -18.08 20.89
C GLY A 371 -16.58 -17.53 21.52
N PHE A 372 -16.21 -16.32 21.13
CA PHE A 372 -15.10 -15.58 21.70
C PHE A 372 -15.62 -14.22 22.16
N ILE A 373 -15.45 -13.97 23.46
CA ILE A 373 -15.84 -12.71 24.08
C ILE A 373 -14.59 -12.08 24.64
N LEU A 374 -14.35 -10.83 24.26
CA LEU A 374 -13.21 -10.04 24.66
C LEU A 374 -13.63 -9.09 25.77
N LEU A 375 -12.90 -9.07 26.90
CA LEU A 375 -13.06 -8.08 27.96
C LEU A 375 -11.81 -7.21 28.07
N HIS A 376 -12.02 -5.90 28.10
CA HIS A 376 -10.95 -4.92 28.37
C HIS A 376 -10.81 -4.73 29.88
N ALA A 377 -9.67 -5.16 30.44
CA ALA A 377 -9.33 -4.97 31.84
C ALA A 377 -8.08 -4.08 31.97
N GLU A 378 -8.26 -2.88 32.50
CA GLU A 378 -7.15 -1.91 32.61
C GLU A 378 -6.20 -2.29 33.76
N SER A 379 -4.92 -2.46 33.44
CA SER A 379 -3.83 -2.57 34.42
C SER A 379 -3.10 -1.23 34.60
N ALA A 380 -2.61 -0.98 35.81
CA ALA A 380 -1.89 0.25 36.12
C ALA A 380 -0.50 0.30 35.44
N GLU A 381 0.13 -0.87 35.26
CA GLU A 381 1.43 -1.00 34.63
C GLU A 381 1.43 -2.08 33.53
N SER A 382 2.29 -1.86 32.52
CA SER A 382 2.52 -2.81 31.43
C SER A 382 3.50 -3.90 31.87
N GLY A 383 3.17 -5.14 31.53
CA GLY A 383 4.00 -6.31 31.75
C GLY A 383 3.41 -7.31 32.75
N CYS A 384 4.23 -8.27 33.18
CA CYS A 384 3.88 -9.26 34.19
C CYS A 384 5.00 -9.32 35.22
N THR A 385 4.68 -9.61 36.48
CA THR A 385 5.68 -9.76 37.54
C THR A 385 6.57 -10.98 37.22
N ASP A 386 7.87 -10.77 37.08
CA ASP A 386 8.84 -11.81 36.71
C ASP A 386 10.11 -11.69 37.55
N TYR A 387 10.59 -12.82 38.06
CA TYR A 387 11.77 -12.93 38.89
C TYR A 387 13.03 -13.30 38.09
N ASN A 388 12.88 -13.66 36.81
CA ASN A 388 13.98 -14.12 35.96
C ASN A 388 14.78 -12.95 35.33
N ALA A 389 16.06 -12.86 35.68
CA ALA A 389 16.96 -11.80 35.18
C ALA A 389 17.15 -11.78 33.66
N THR A 390 16.99 -12.92 32.98
CA THR A 390 17.10 -13.02 31.51
C THR A 390 16.00 -12.23 30.81
N TYR A 391 14.83 -12.10 31.45
CA TYR A 391 13.65 -11.40 30.93
C TYR A 391 13.43 -10.06 31.62
N GLY A 392 14.49 -9.50 32.21
CA GLY A 392 14.45 -8.18 32.86
C GLY A 392 13.95 -8.18 34.31
N GLY A 393 13.82 -9.36 34.93
CA GLY A 393 13.51 -9.49 36.36
C GLY A 393 14.74 -9.31 37.28
N PRO A 394 14.57 -9.35 38.62
CA PRO A 394 13.28 -9.35 39.30
C PRO A 394 12.56 -8.01 39.15
N LYS A 395 11.31 -8.06 38.67
CA LYS A 395 10.44 -6.92 38.45
C LYS A 395 9.06 -7.26 38.98
N GLU A 396 8.57 -6.46 39.92
CA GLU A 396 7.19 -6.48 40.35
C GLU A 396 6.40 -5.46 39.53
N VAL A 397 5.22 -5.85 39.05
CA VAL A 397 4.36 -5.05 38.18
C VAL A 397 2.96 -4.98 38.80
N ASN A 398 2.44 -3.78 38.97
CA ASN A 398 1.09 -3.55 39.48
C ASN A 398 0.04 -3.79 38.37
N THR A 399 -0.34 -5.04 38.18
CA THR A 399 -1.36 -5.45 37.21
C THR A 399 -2.74 -5.61 37.87
N ARG A 400 -3.81 -5.64 37.07
CA ARG A 400 -5.19 -5.72 37.56
C ARG A 400 -5.46 -6.98 38.37
N PHE A 401 -4.97 -8.11 37.89
CA PHE A 401 -5.20 -9.44 38.46
C PHE A 401 -3.95 -10.04 39.10
N LYS A 402 -2.89 -9.25 39.26
CA LYS A 402 -1.63 -9.64 39.92
C LYS A 402 -1.00 -10.89 39.27
N CYS A 403 -1.06 -11.01 37.94
CA CYS A 403 -0.37 -12.07 37.24
C CYS A 403 1.13 -12.01 37.52
N SER A 404 1.69 -13.12 37.99
CA SER A 404 3.11 -13.30 38.23
C SER A 404 3.57 -14.68 37.81
N TYR A 405 4.83 -14.78 37.39
CA TYR A 405 5.49 -16.08 37.28
C TYR A 405 5.94 -16.57 38.66
N ASP A 406 6.04 -17.89 38.82
CA ASP A 406 6.74 -18.48 39.95
C ASP A 406 8.22 -18.06 39.97
N GLU A 407 8.77 -17.87 41.18
CA GLU A 407 10.16 -17.44 41.38
C GLU A 407 11.17 -18.45 40.78
N PHE A 408 10.86 -19.74 40.89
CA PHE A 408 11.69 -20.85 40.42
C PHE A 408 10.89 -21.81 39.53
N GLY A 409 10.38 -21.33 38.40
CA GLY A 409 9.68 -22.20 37.46
C GLY A 409 8.93 -21.50 36.33
N THR A 410 8.04 -22.27 35.74
CA THR A 410 7.18 -21.88 34.61
C THR A 410 5.71 -21.80 35.02
N GLY A 411 5.38 -22.12 36.27
CA GLY A 411 4.05 -21.88 36.82
C GLY A 411 3.76 -20.39 36.96
N MET A 412 2.48 -20.06 37.10
CA MET A 412 2.01 -18.68 37.23
C MET A 412 0.93 -18.56 38.30
N ASN A 413 0.75 -17.35 38.81
CA ASN A 413 -0.25 -17.03 39.81
C ASN A 413 -1.05 -15.80 39.39
N CYS A 414 -2.28 -15.69 39.86
CA CYS A 414 -3.13 -14.51 39.74
C CYS A 414 -4.17 -14.47 40.87
N ASP A 415 -4.90 -13.37 40.97
CA ASP A 415 -6.07 -13.21 41.85
C ASP A 415 -7.32 -13.78 41.16
N TYR A 416 -7.51 -15.10 41.29
CA TYR A 416 -8.62 -15.82 40.67
C TYR A 416 -10.00 -15.32 41.10
N THR A 417 -10.15 -14.86 42.34
CA THR A 417 -11.41 -14.30 42.84
C THR A 417 -11.72 -13.00 42.11
N ALA A 418 -10.74 -12.09 42.01
CA ALA A 418 -10.91 -10.83 41.28
C ALA A 418 -11.23 -11.05 39.80
N ILE A 419 -10.61 -12.05 39.16
CA ILE A 419 -10.91 -12.45 37.78
C ILE A 419 -12.37 -12.88 37.64
N GLN A 420 -12.83 -13.81 38.49
CA GLN A 420 -14.19 -14.35 38.40
C GLN A 420 -15.25 -13.27 38.65
N GLU A 421 -15.05 -12.40 39.64
CA GLU A 421 -15.94 -11.28 39.93
C GLU A 421 -15.99 -10.27 38.78
N PHE A 422 -14.84 -9.94 38.20
CA PHE A 422 -14.74 -9.03 37.06
C PHE A 422 -15.44 -9.59 35.83
N VAL A 423 -15.10 -10.82 35.42
CA VAL A 423 -15.71 -11.49 34.26
C VAL A 423 -17.23 -11.54 34.41
N LYS A 424 -17.72 -12.00 35.57
CA LYS A 424 -19.16 -12.09 35.84
C LYS A 424 -19.83 -10.72 35.69
N THR A 425 -19.29 -9.70 36.36
CA THR A 425 -19.88 -8.36 36.36
C THR A 425 -19.89 -7.74 34.97
N SER A 426 -18.81 -7.89 34.19
CA SER A 426 -18.71 -7.37 32.82
C SER A 426 -19.67 -8.05 31.86
N ILE A 427 -19.71 -9.39 31.86
CA ILE A 427 -20.56 -10.17 30.96
C ILE A 427 -22.04 -9.93 31.27
N GLU A 428 -22.44 -10.00 32.54
CA GLU A 428 -23.83 -9.72 32.95
C GLU A 428 -24.21 -8.25 32.69
N GLY A 429 -23.28 -7.32 32.88
CA GLY A 429 -23.47 -5.90 32.58
C GLY A 429 -23.68 -5.61 31.09
N ALA A 430 -23.14 -6.46 30.20
CA ALA A 430 -23.38 -6.43 28.77
C ALA A 430 -24.68 -7.15 28.34
N GLY A 431 -25.45 -7.68 29.30
CA GLY A 431 -26.70 -8.41 29.04
C GLY A 431 -26.47 -9.82 28.45
N LEU A 432 -25.32 -10.42 28.72
CA LEU A 432 -24.94 -11.76 28.27
C LEU A 432 -24.96 -12.76 29.43
N ASP A 433 -25.18 -14.05 29.10
CA ASP A 433 -25.15 -15.14 30.08
C ASP A 433 -23.74 -15.72 30.24
N TYR A 434 -23.24 -15.77 31.48
CA TYR A 434 -22.00 -16.44 31.86
C TYR A 434 -22.28 -17.72 32.65
N ILE A 435 -21.74 -18.86 32.19
CA ILE A 435 -21.89 -20.16 32.88
C ILE A 435 -20.48 -20.68 33.21
N PRO A 436 -19.98 -20.43 34.44
CA PRO A 436 -18.59 -20.73 34.81
C PRO A 436 -18.15 -22.18 34.61
N THR A 437 -19.07 -23.14 34.73
CA THR A 437 -18.79 -24.58 34.58
C THR A 437 -18.71 -25.04 33.12
N GLN A 438 -19.15 -24.19 32.19
CA GLN A 438 -19.16 -24.42 30.73
C GLN A 438 -18.16 -23.53 30.00
N ASP A 439 -18.19 -22.22 30.28
CA ASP A 439 -17.29 -21.24 29.68
C ASP A 439 -15.89 -21.35 30.27
N VAL A 440 -14.90 -20.94 29.48
CA VAL A 440 -13.49 -20.93 29.90
C VAL A 440 -12.99 -19.50 29.89
N VAL A 441 -12.41 -19.08 31.02
CA VAL A 441 -11.72 -17.79 31.10
C VAL A 441 -10.26 -17.99 30.70
N ILE A 442 -9.79 -17.18 29.77
CA ILE A 442 -8.40 -17.15 29.31
C ILE A 442 -7.82 -15.82 29.71
N VAL A 443 -6.89 -15.84 30.65
CA VAL A 443 -6.11 -14.70 31.11
C VAL A 443 -4.85 -14.61 30.26
N MET A 444 -4.80 -13.63 29.36
CA MET A 444 -3.59 -13.30 28.63
C MET A 444 -2.71 -12.42 29.51
N ALA A 445 -1.69 -13.01 30.11
CA ALA A 445 -0.72 -12.24 30.89
C ALA A 445 0.27 -11.57 29.92
N ASN A 446 0.51 -10.26 30.07
CA ASN A 446 1.52 -9.52 29.30
C ASN A 446 2.96 -9.87 29.75
N GLY A 447 3.28 -11.16 29.75
CA GLY A 447 4.60 -11.70 30.05
C GLY A 447 5.29 -12.20 28.79
N LYS A 448 6.62 -12.08 28.74
CA LYS A 448 7.42 -12.31 27.52
C LYS A 448 8.05 -13.69 27.42
N ARG A 449 8.03 -14.49 28.49
CA ARG A 449 8.64 -15.81 28.54
C ARG A 449 7.61 -16.92 28.62
N TYR A 450 8.09 -18.13 28.42
CA TYR A 450 7.30 -19.33 28.63
C TYR A 450 6.85 -19.48 30.08
N GLY A 451 5.58 -19.85 30.21
CA GLY A 451 4.91 -20.24 31.44
C GLY A 451 3.46 -20.56 31.16
N GLY A 452 2.71 -20.91 32.19
CA GLY A 452 1.30 -21.22 32.06
C GLY A 452 0.76 -21.94 33.28
N VAL A 453 -0.55 -21.82 33.49
CA VAL A 453 -1.26 -22.68 34.43
C VAL A 453 -2.75 -22.65 34.11
N ALA A 454 -3.45 -23.77 34.34
CA ALA A 454 -4.89 -23.82 34.39
C ALA A 454 -5.38 -24.12 35.82
N ASN A 455 -6.19 -23.21 36.36
CA ASN A 455 -6.89 -23.43 37.61
C ASN A 455 -8.25 -24.07 37.34
N LEU A 456 -8.46 -25.24 37.94
CA LEU A 456 -9.65 -26.05 37.76
C LEU A 456 -10.34 -26.28 39.11
N THR A 457 -11.66 -26.37 39.05
CA THR A 457 -12.47 -26.95 40.13
C THR A 457 -13.03 -28.30 39.68
N LYS A 458 -13.44 -29.13 40.64
CA LYS A 458 -14.13 -30.40 40.32
C LYS A 458 -15.57 -30.21 39.82
N SER A 459 -16.15 -29.03 40.02
CA SER A 459 -17.46 -28.64 39.48
C SER A 459 -17.41 -28.24 38.01
N GLY A 460 -16.22 -27.99 37.45
CA GLY A 460 -16.02 -27.81 36.01
C GLY A 460 -15.56 -26.41 35.60
N GLU A 461 -15.43 -25.46 36.54
CA GLU A 461 -14.83 -24.15 36.25
C GLU A 461 -13.38 -24.31 35.75
N GLY A 462 -12.97 -23.40 34.86
CA GLY A 462 -11.62 -23.39 34.29
C GLY A 462 -11.15 -21.98 33.96
N VAL A 463 -10.04 -21.58 34.58
CA VAL A 463 -9.33 -20.33 34.29
C VAL A 463 -7.92 -20.68 33.85
N ALA A 464 -7.56 -20.38 32.61
CA ALA A 464 -6.21 -20.58 32.08
C ALA A 464 -5.45 -19.27 32.08
N ILE A 465 -4.24 -19.25 32.64
CA ILE A 465 -3.29 -18.15 32.52
C ILE A 465 -2.31 -18.50 31.42
N CYS A 466 -2.33 -17.70 30.35
CA CYS A 466 -1.54 -17.90 29.15
C CYS A 466 -0.68 -16.64 28.97
N PRO A 467 0.60 -16.64 29.36
CA PRO A 467 1.48 -15.53 29.02
C PRO A 467 1.62 -15.43 27.51
N VAL A 468 1.70 -14.20 27.01
CA VAL A 468 1.90 -13.94 25.59
C VAL A 468 3.15 -14.68 25.08
N SER A 469 4.26 -14.73 25.82
CA SER A 469 5.47 -15.47 25.44
C SER A 469 5.98 -15.23 24.01
N GLU A 470 7.08 -14.50 23.88
CA GLU A 470 7.76 -14.25 22.61
C GLU A 470 8.80 -15.34 22.26
N GLU A 471 8.81 -16.44 23.02
CA GLU A 471 9.69 -17.57 22.76
C GLU A 471 9.31 -18.31 21.47
N PRO A 472 10.28 -18.95 20.78
CA PRO A 472 9.97 -19.74 19.61
C PRO A 472 9.10 -20.95 19.97
N PHE A 473 8.39 -21.48 18.97
CA PHE A 473 7.70 -22.77 19.07
C PHE A 473 8.63 -23.85 19.70
N PRO A 474 8.13 -24.70 20.61
CA PRO A 474 6.73 -24.84 21.03
C PRO A 474 6.31 -23.94 22.20
N ASN A 475 7.17 -23.03 22.64
CA ASN A 475 6.98 -22.21 23.84
C ASN A 475 6.23 -20.89 23.58
N ASN A 476 5.70 -20.70 22.39
CA ASN A 476 5.03 -19.46 21.97
C ASN A 476 3.59 -19.38 22.49
N PHE A 477 3.02 -18.17 22.47
CA PHE A 477 1.65 -17.87 22.94
C PHE A 477 0.61 -18.93 22.62
N VAL A 478 0.48 -19.26 21.33
CA VAL A 478 -0.60 -20.08 20.80
C VAL A 478 -0.52 -21.52 21.33
N GLN A 479 0.68 -22.05 21.52
CA GLN A 479 0.84 -23.41 22.04
C GLN A 479 0.50 -23.50 23.52
N ILE A 480 0.94 -22.51 24.30
CA ILE A 480 0.56 -22.37 25.71
C ILE A 480 -0.96 -22.26 25.83
N LEU A 481 -1.58 -21.40 25.02
CA LEU A 481 -3.03 -21.24 24.96
C LEU A 481 -3.75 -22.56 24.70
N ARG A 482 -3.30 -23.35 23.72
CA ARG A 482 -3.90 -24.64 23.41
C ARG A 482 -3.75 -25.61 24.57
N HIS A 483 -2.58 -25.66 25.20
CA HIS A 483 -2.29 -26.55 26.32
C HIS A 483 -3.14 -26.20 27.56
N GLU A 484 -3.06 -24.94 28.00
CA GLU A 484 -3.72 -24.47 29.22
C GLU A 484 -5.23 -24.28 29.03
N ALA A 485 -5.64 -23.52 28.02
CA ALA A 485 -7.06 -23.22 27.81
C ALA A 485 -7.80 -24.36 27.10
N GLY A 486 -7.20 -24.93 26.06
CA GLY A 486 -7.82 -26.01 25.28
C GLY A 486 -7.75 -27.36 26.00
N GLY A 487 -6.58 -27.72 26.52
CA GLY A 487 -6.32 -29.01 27.14
C GLY A 487 -6.84 -29.10 28.57
N HIS A 488 -6.33 -28.25 29.46
CA HIS A 488 -6.72 -28.28 30.87
C HIS A 488 -8.07 -27.60 31.12
N ALA A 489 -8.21 -26.30 30.81
CA ALA A 489 -9.39 -25.52 31.20
C ALA A 489 -10.66 -25.99 30.48
N PHE A 490 -10.59 -26.23 29.18
CA PHE A 490 -11.69 -26.84 28.44
C PHE A 490 -11.67 -28.36 28.57
N GLY A 491 -10.68 -29.04 28.01
CA GLY A 491 -10.65 -30.51 27.90
C GLY A 491 -10.58 -31.30 29.20
N LYS A 492 -10.26 -30.65 30.33
CA LYS A 492 -10.05 -31.29 31.65
C LYS A 492 -9.00 -32.41 31.61
N LEU A 493 -8.00 -32.23 30.76
CA LEU A 493 -6.90 -33.17 30.56
C LEU A 493 -5.84 -32.97 31.66
N ALA A 494 -5.10 -34.03 31.99
CA ALA A 494 -3.92 -33.99 32.83
C ALA A 494 -2.67 -33.80 31.97
N ASP A 495 -1.60 -33.30 32.57
CA ASP A 495 -0.29 -33.29 31.96
C ASP A 495 0.18 -34.72 31.64
N GLU A 496 0.83 -34.88 30.50
CA GLU A 496 1.41 -36.15 30.04
C GLU A 496 2.93 -36.18 30.18
N TYR A 497 3.57 -35.08 30.60
CA TYR A 497 4.99 -35.06 30.92
C TYR A 497 5.32 -35.78 32.23
N SER A 498 6.59 -36.13 32.41
CA SER A 498 7.07 -37.04 33.46
C SER A 498 8.38 -36.56 34.11
N PHE A 499 8.43 -35.30 34.55
CA PHE A 499 9.64 -34.68 35.11
C PHE A 499 9.94 -35.08 36.57
N GLY A 500 9.00 -35.70 37.28
CA GLY A 500 9.11 -36.08 38.68
C GLY A 500 9.44 -37.56 38.93
N GLY A 501 9.28 -37.97 40.19
CA GLY A 501 9.53 -39.34 40.65
C GLY A 501 8.43 -40.36 40.27
N PRO A 502 8.55 -41.62 40.73
CA PRO A 502 7.49 -42.61 40.59
C PRO A 502 6.23 -42.20 41.38
N LEU A 503 5.07 -42.70 40.95
CA LEU A 503 3.78 -42.46 41.61
C LEU A 503 3.83 -42.90 43.08
N ASP A 504 3.56 -41.96 43.98
CA ASP A 504 3.37 -42.23 45.40
C ASP A 504 1.87 -42.32 45.77
N ALA A 505 1.58 -42.76 47.00
CA ALA A 505 0.20 -42.95 47.46
C ALA A 505 -0.62 -41.65 47.54
N SER A 506 0.04 -40.52 47.80
CA SER A 506 -0.62 -39.21 47.90
C SER A 506 -1.00 -38.69 46.51
N THR A 507 -0.08 -38.77 45.54
CA THR A 507 -0.33 -38.41 44.14
C THR A 507 -1.36 -39.35 43.51
N ALA A 508 -1.31 -40.66 43.82
CA ALA A 508 -2.31 -41.61 43.35
C ALA A 508 -3.72 -41.28 43.86
N SER A 509 -3.84 -40.96 45.15
CA SER A 509 -5.12 -40.55 45.75
C SER A 509 -5.62 -39.23 45.17
N TYR A 510 -4.71 -38.29 44.90
CA TYR A 510 -5.02 -37.01 44.28
C TYR A 510 -5.54 -37.20 42.85
N LEU A 511 -4.81 -37.91 41.98
CA LEU A 511 -5.21 -38.23 40.62
C LEU A 511 -6.55 -38.98 40.60
N LYS A 512 -6.71 -40.00 41.45
CA LYS A 512 -7.97 -40.74 41.57
C LYS A 512 -9.15 -39.82 41.87
N SER A 513 -8.96 -38.85 42.77
CA SER A 513 -10.02 -37.91 43.15
C SER A 513 -10.47 -36.96 42.03
N TRP A 514 -9.63 -36.75 41.01
CA TRP A 514 -9.99 -36.03 39.79
C TRP A 514 -10.64 -36.94 38.75
N GLN A 515 -10.14 -38.16 38.62
CA GLN A 515 -10.75 -39.18 37.75
C GLN A 515 -12.17 -39.55 38.20
N ASP A 516 -12.43 -39.59 39.51
CA ASP A 516 -13.76 -39.79 40.06
C ASP A 516 -14.71 -38.61 39.77
N ALA A 517 -14.17 -37.42 39.48
CA ALA A 517 -14.92 -36.27 38.99
C ALA A 517 -15.01 -36.22 37.45
N GLY A 518 -14.54 -37.26 36.75
CA GLY A 518 -14.58 -37.35 35.28
C GLY A 518 -13.49 -36.54 34.56
N MET A 519 -12.44 -36.10 35.27
CA MET A 519 -11.33 -35.32 34.73
C MET A 519 -10.03 -36.16 34.70
N TYR A 520 -9.00 -35.70 33.98
CA TYR A 520 -7.69 -36.36 33.90
C TYR A 520 -7.77 -37.82 33.40
N LEU A 521 -8.69 -38.07 32.47
CA LEU A 521 -8.93 -39.39 31.89
C LEU A 521 -7.99 -39.73 30.72
N ASN A 522 -7.11 -38.79 30.32
CA ASN A 522 -6.06 -39.02 29.33
C ASN A 522 -4.82 -39.73 29.90
N VAL A 523 -4.76 -39.91 31.22
CA VAL A 523 -3.75 -40.70 31.91
C VAL A 523 -4.40 -41.86 32.69
N SER A 524 -3.64 -42.92 32.95
CA SER A 524 -4.08 -44.09 33.73
C SER A 524 -3.08 -44.44 34.82
N MET A 525 -3.56 -44.95 35.96
CA MET A 525 -2.73 -45.56 37.01
C MET A 525 -2.57 -47.09 36.82
N SER A 526 -3.00 -47.63 35.67
CA SER A 526 -2.81 -49.03 35.29
C SER A 526 -2.38 -49.13 33.83
N SER A 527 -1.51 -50.11 33.54
CA SER A 527 -1.04 -50.44 32.20
C SER A 527 -1.97 -51.37 31.42
N THR A 528 -3.05 -51.86 32.04
CA THR A 528 -3.94 -52.87 31.45
C THR A 528 -5.43 -52.54 31.62
N GLU A 529 -5.78 -51.73 32.62
CA GLU A 529 -7.14 -51.26 32.87
C GLU A 529 -7.16 -49.75 32.66
N PHE A 530 -7.99 -49.26 31.74
CA PHE A 530 -8.03 -47.85 31.37
C PHE A 530 -9.40 -47.22 31.68
N PRO A 531 -9.47 -45.89 31.87
CA PRO A 531 -10.74 -45.18 31.88
C PRO A 531 -11.58 -45.50 30.65
N LYS A 532 -12.92 -45.56 30.80
CA LYS A 532 -13.85 -46.03 29.75
C LYS A 532 -13.58 -45.43 28.35
N PRO A 533 -13.39 -44.10 28.15
CA PRO A 533 -13.13 -43.55 26.81
C PRO A 533 -11.83 -44.06 26.18
N TRP A 534 -10.78 -44.26 26.98
CA TRP A 534 -9.53 -44.85 26.51
C TRP A 534 -9.74 -46.32 26.18
N GLN A 535 -10.37 -47.09 27.06
CA GLN A 535 -10.66 -48.50 26.80
C GLN A 535 -11.45 -48.69 25.50
N GLU A 536 -12.43 -47.82 25.22
CA GLU A 536 -13.23 -47.85 23.99
C GLU A 536 -12.38 -47.66 22.72
N LEU A 537 -11.45 -46.70 22.74
CA LEU A 537 -10.48 -46.50 21.65
C LEU A 537 -9.54 -47.69 21.49
N LYS A 538 -9.11 -48.32 22.60
CA LYS A 538 -8.27 -49.52 22.57
C LYS A 538 -9.01 -50.72 21.98
N ASP A 539 -10.25 -50.93 22.38
CA ASP A 539 -11.12 -52.03 21.90
C ASP A 539 -11.43 -51.89 20.40
N ARG A 540 -11.53 -50.66 19.90
CA ARG A 540 -11.65 -50.36 18.46
C ARG A 540 -10.30 -50.37 17.70
N GLY A 541 -9.20 -50.70 18.36
CA GLY A 541 -7.87 -50.77 17.75
C GLY A 541 -7.29 -49.43 17.32
N LYS A 542 -7.75 -48.33 17.93
CA LYS A 542 -7.26 -46.96 17.65
C LYS A 542 -6.07 -46.54 18.51
N ILE A 543 -5.85 -47.24 19.62
CA ILE A 543 -4.66 -47.09 20.47
C ILE A 543 -4.03 -48.46 20.65
N SER A 544 -2.86 -48.68 20.04
CA SER A 544 -2.08 -49.92 20.18
C SER A 544 -1.26 -49.91 21.47
N ASP A 545 -0.47 -48.86 21.63
CA ASP A 545 0.62 -48.78 22.59
C ASP A 545 0.23 -48.03 23.87
N VAL A 546 1.03 -48.21 24.91
CA VAL A 546 0.82 -47.62 26.24
C VAL A 546 2.19 -47.21 26.77
N TYR A 547 2.35 -45.93 27.09
CA TYR A 547 3.64 -45.35 27.41
C TYR A 547 3.72 -45.03 28.90
N VAL A 548 4.81 -45.44 29.55
CA VAL A 548 5.06 -45.12 30.96
C VAL A 548 5.40 -43.63 31.09
N GLY A 549 4.82 -42.99 32.10
CA GLY A 549 5.05 -41.61 32.47
C GLY A 549 3.89 -40.69 32.08
N GLY A 550 3.56 -39.77 32.99
CA GLY A 550 2.47 -38.81 32.87
C GLY A 550 2.09 -38.26 34.25
N PHE A 551 1.33 -37.18 34.29
CA PHE A 551 0.92 -36.48 35.52
C PHE A 551 2.13 -36.14 36.41
N SER A 552 3.22 -35.67 35.79
CA SER A 552 4.55 -35.46 36.39
C SER A 552 5.24 -36.72 36.92
N CYS A 553 4.64 -37.90 36.89
CA CYS A 553 5.25 -39.14 37.38
C CYS A 553 6.09 -39.82 36.30
N SER A 554 7.32 -40.25 36.62
CA SER A 554 8.18 -41.05 35.73
C SER A 554 7.81 -42.53 35.67
N GLY A 555 6.95 -43.00 36.58
CA GLY A 555 6.45 -44.38 36.59
C GLY A 555 5.18 -44.51 37.44
N GLY A 556 4.38 -45.54 37.19
CA GLY A 556 3.08 -45.76 37.86
C GLY A 556 1.91 -44.98 37.27
N VAL A 557 2.16 -44.13 36.27
CA VAL A 557 1.16 -43.47 35.43
C VAL A 557 1.49 -43.78 33.97
N TRP A 558 0.47 -43.94 33.14
CA TRP A 558 0.59 -44.24 31.72
C TRP A 558 -0.21 -43.25 30.87
N ARG A 559 0.29 -42.98 29.66
CA ARG A 559 -0.35 -42.15 28.62
C ARG A 559 -0.57 -42.93 27.32
N SER A 560 -1.43 -42.38 26.46
CA SER A 560 -1.94 -43.08 25.27
C SER A 560 -1.09 -42.95 24.01
N SER A 561 -0.12 -42.03 24.01
CA SER A 561 0.78 -41.77 22.88
C SER A 561 2.18 -41.44 23.36
N GLU A 562 3.18 -41.57 22.47
CA GLU A 562 4.56 -41.25 22.82
C GLU A 562 4.71 -39.77 23.17
N ASN A 563 4.04 -38.92 22.39
CA ASN A 563 4.00 -37.47 22.44
C ASN A 563 2.57 -36.95 22.26
N SER A 564 2.35 -35.71 22.69
CA SER A 564 1.08 -34.98 22.55
C SER A 564 1.27 -33.52 22.98
N LEU A 565 0.30 -32.68 22.66
CA LEU A 565 0.24 -31.30 23.18
C LEU A 565 0.34 -31.26 24.72
N MET A 566 -0.27 -32.24 25.40
CA MET A 566 -0.27 -32.33 26.87
C MET A 566 1.06 -32.82 27.45
N LYS A 567 2.00 -33.27 26.62
CA LYS A 567 3.33 -33.74 27.06
C LYS A 567 4.42 -32.69 26.82
N GLY A 568 4.44 -32.04 25.65
CA GLY A 568 5.59 -31.23 25.24
C GLY A 568 5.27 -30.06 24.32
N MET A 569 3.99 -29.77 24.06
CA MET A 569 3.51 -28.69 23.17
C MET A 569 4.03 -28.73 21.71
N ASP A 570 4.69 -29.83 21.36
CA ASP A 570 5.36 -30.10 20.09
C ASP A 570 4.44 -30.79 19.08
N GLU A 571 3.43 -31.52 19.56
CA GLU A 571 2.42 -32.22 18.77
C GLU A 571 1.01 -31.71 19.11
N GLY A 572 0.05 -31.90 18.20
CA GLY A 572 -1.37 -31.63 18.49
C GLY A 572 -1.92 -32.53 19.61
N PHE A 573 -3.20 -32.38 19.92
CA PHE A 573 -3.86 -33.31 20.85
C PHE A 573 -3.83 -34.74 20.29
N ASN A 574 -3.41 -35.71 21.10
CA ASN A 574 -3.51 -37.13 20.73
C ASN A 574 -5.00 -37.55 20.59
N ILE A 575 -5.26 -38.68 19.93
CA ILE A 575 -6.65 -39.11 19.64
C ILE A 575 -7.50 -39.26 20.90
N LEU A 576 -6.92 -39.70 22.02
CA LEU A 576 -7.65 -39.79 23.29
C LEU A 576 -8.04 -38.40 23.81
N SER A 577 -7.13 -37.44 23.77
CA SER A 577 -7.38 -36.05 24.15
C SER A 577 -8.46 -35.42 23.28
N ARG A 578 -8.39 -35.61 21.95
CA ARG A 578 -9.44 -35.12 21.02
C ARG A 578 -10.80 -35.77 21.32
N TYR A 579 -10.82 -37.07 21.61
CA TYR A 579 -12.06 -37.77 21.96
C TYR A 579 -12.64 -37.27 23.29
N LEU A 580 -11.81 -37.03 24.31
CA LEU A 580 -12.26 -36.47 25.59
C LEU A 580 -12.81 -35.04 25.43
N ILE A 581 -12.16 -34.20 24.63
CA ILE A 581 -12.64 -32.86 24.29
C ILE A 581 -13.99 -32.94 23.55
N TYR A 582 -14.13 -33.87 22.59
CA TYR A 582 -15.39 -34.16 21.90
C TYR A 582 -16.50 -34.58 22.87
N LEU A 583 -16.21 -35.53 23.77
CA LEU A 583 -17.17 -36.01 24.75
C LEU A 583 -17.61 -34.88 25.67
N ARG A 584 -16.70 -33.97 26.06
CA ARG A 584 -17.07 -32.79 26.83
C ARG A 584 -18.05 -31.90 26.06
N MET A 585 -17.81 -31.62 24.78
CA MET A 585 -18.74 -30.82 23.96
C MET A 585 -20.13 -31.44 23.84
N LYS A 586 -20.21 -32.77 23.80
CA LYS A 586 -21.44 -33.52 23.49
C LYS A 586 -22.20 -34.09 24.70
N ASN A 587 -21.57 -34.18 25.88
CA ASN A 587 -22.19 -34.80 27.07
C ASN A 587 -22.70 -33.80 28.11
N PHE A 588 -22.70 -32.49 27.83
CA PHE A 588 -23.22 -31.49 28.80
C PHE A 588 -24.70 -31.65 29.14
N ARG A 589 -25.46 -32.29 28.25
CA ARG A 589 -26.87 -32.61 28.48
C ARG A 589 -27.06 -33.95 29.18
N GLY A 590 -26.03 -34.76 29.38
CA GLY A 590 -26.11 -36.15 29.85
C GLY A 590 -26.16 -37.18 28.72
N GLU A 591 -25.87 -38.45 29.02
CA GLU A 591 -25.77 -39.53 28.02
C GLU A 591 -27.06 -39.64 27.18
N GLY A 592 -26.92 -39.52 25.85
CA GLY A 592 -28.02 -39.71 24.88
C GLY A 592 -28.91 -38.49 24.60
N MET A 593 -28.65 -37.33 25.22
CA MET A 593 -29.46 -36.12 25.04
C MET A 593 -28.99 -35.18 23.92
N ASP A 594 -27.81 -35.45 23.35
CA ASP A 594 -27.30 -34.78 22.16
C ASP A 594 -27.75 -35.49 20.87
N PHE A 595 -27.88 -34.74 19.77
CA PHE A 595 -28.29 -35.25 18.46
C PHE A 595 -27.26 -34.90 17.37
N PRO A 596 -26.59 -35.89 16.75
CA PRO A 596 -26.54 -37.29 17.17
C PRO A 596 -25.89 -37.43 18.56
N SER A 597 -26.24 -38.50 19.25
CA SER A 597 -25.70 -38.79 20.59
C SER A 597 -24.19 -38.99 20.52
N ALA A 598 -23.50 -38.55 21.57
CA ALA A 598 -22.05 -38.74 21.67
C ALA A 598 -21.70 -40.21 21.51
N SER A 599 -20.83 -40.53 20.55
CA SER A 599 -20.35 -41.89 20.34
C SER A 599 -18.98 -41.88 19.68
N LEU A 600 -18.23 -42.95 19.87
CA LEU A 600 -16.94 -43.10 19.20
C LEU A 600 -17.08 -43.13 17.67
N ASP A 601 -18.16 -43.68 17.13
CA ASP A 601 -18.37 -43.71 15.67
C ASP A 601 -18.67 -42.29 15.11
N ASP A 602 -19.45 -41.45 15.81
CA ASP A 602 -19.65 -40.04 15.42
C ASP A 602 -18.33 -39.25 15.53
N PHE A 603 -17.58 -39.43 16.62
CA PHE A 603 -16.24 -38.84 16.77
C PHE A 603 -15.32 -39.24 15.61
N LEU A 604 -15.11 -40.53 15.36
CA LEU A 604 -14.21 -41.02 14.32
C LEU A 604 -14.63 -40.62 12.90
N SER A 605 -15.93 -40.36 12.67
CA SER A 605 -16.43 -39.88 11.38
C SER A 605 -16.03 -38.43 11.08
N ARG A 606 -15.72 -37.65 12.11
CA ARG A 606 -15.40 -36.22 12.06
C ARG A 606 -13.95 -35.93 12.47
N ASP A 607 -13.33 -36.81 13.23
CA ASP A 607 -11.95 -36.69 13.68
C ASP A 607 -11.03 -36.63 12.47
N LYS A 608 -10.29 -35.53 12.39
CA LYS A 608 -9.23 -35.33 11.41
C LYS A 608 -7.98 -35.23 12.25
N GLU A 609 -7.06 -36.16 12.03
CA GLU A 609 -5.71 -35.94 12.54
C GLU A 609 -5.15 -34.72 11.81
N ASP A 610 -4.59 -33.77 12.56
CA ASP A 610 -3.87 -32.66 11.97
C ASP A 610 -2.68 -33.26 11.23
N ALA A 611 -2.74 -33.27 9.89
CA ALA A 611 -1.63 -33.71 9.07
C ALA A 611 -0.44 -32.76 9.35
N GLU A 612 0.71 -33.34 9.67
CA GLU A 612 1.99 -32.65 9.92
C GLU A 612 2.28 -31.49 8.94
#